data_AF-A0A8H9L871-F1
#
_entry.id   AF-A0A8H9L871-F1
#
_cell.length_a   1.000
_cell.length_b   1.000
_cell.length_c   1.000
_cell.angle_alpha   90.00
_cell.angle_beta   90.00
_cell.angle_gamma   90.00
#
_symmetry.space_group_name_H-M   'P 1'
#
loop_
_entity.id
_entity.type
_entity.pdbx_description
1 polymer ?
#
loop_
_entity_poly.entity_id
_entity_poly.type
_entity_poly.pdbx_seq_one_letter_code
_entity_poly.pdbx_strand_id
1 'polypeptide(L)'
;MRLKYELGTVACADMRTLTCHDHQEALQALRDILVLYVEMAGSYAGFGHAVDTGTFDPYQYLDAETEPSFESSFPVDIDVLRQGAVMAILCRLYDIWCDVEDFNDASTSEIRAALAHGRFWRFPEVEQLLTEAFERNPSFDDPWLYEALQPIYRTYVADYFTTLGGKRA
;
A
#
# COMPACT_ATOMS: atom_id res chain seq x y z
N MET A 1 -20.69 33.40 24.35
CA MET A 1 -19.28 33.42 23.91
C MET A 1 -19.02 32.07 23.23
N ARG A 2 -19.47 31.86 21.98
CA ARG A 2 -18.68 31.91 20.71
C ARG A 2 -17.31 31.26 20.88
N LEU A 3 -17.09 30.03 20.37
CA LEU A 3 -16.47 29.66 19.06
C LEU A 3 -15.17 28.89 19.41
N LYS A 4 -14.74 27.77 18.84
CA LYS A 4 -14.94 27.11 17.54
C LYS A 4 -14.58 25.61 17.68
N TYR A 5 -15.27 24.78 16.89
CA TYR A 5 -14.72 23.54 16.35
C TYR A 5 -13.43 23.87 15.59
N GLU A 6 -12.29 23.36 16.05
CA GLU A 6 -11.10 23.25 15.22
C GLU A 6 -11.06 21.84 14.66
N LEU A 7 -11.55 21.74 13.41
CA LEU A 7 -11.14 20.72 12.47
C LEU A 7 -9.61 20.72 12.45
N GLY A 8 -9.01 19.76 13.15
CA GLY A 8 -7.62 19.42 12.97
C GLY A 8 -7.46 18.81 11.58
N THR A 9 -7.33 19.66 10.57
CA THR A 9 -6.78 19.27 9.29
C THR A 9 -5.36 18.80 9.57
N VAL A 10 -5.16 17.48 9.66
CA VAL A 10 -3.84 16.90 9.48
C VAL A 10 -3.44 17.29 8.07
N ALA A 11 -2.55 18.27 7.93
CA ALA A 11 -2.04 18.68 6.64
C ALA A 11 -1.24 17.51 6.06
N CYS A 12 -1.88 16.69 5.22
CA CYS A 12 -1.24 15.70 4.35
C CYS A 12 -0.39 16.47 3.34
N ALA A 13 0.87 16.73 3.68
CA ALA A 13 1.71 17.65 2.91
C ALA A 13 2.12 17.13 1.52
N ASP A 14 1.85 15.87 1.17
CA ASP A 14 2.34 15.23 -0.07
C ASP A 14 1.27 14.40 -0.83
N MET A 15 -0.01 14.67 -0.60
CA MET A 15 -1.11 13.95 -1.27
C MET A 15 -1.23 14.35 -2.75
N ARG A 16 -1.06 13.38 -3.67
CA ARG A 16 -1.19 13.60 -5.13
C ARG A 16 -2.67 13.62 -5.55
N THR A 17 -3.07 14.60 -6.36
CA THR A 17 -4.36 14.58 -7.06
C THR A 17 -4.15 14.13 -8.51
N LEU A 18 -4.77 13.03 -8.92
CA LEU A 18 -4.73 12.51 -10.29
C LEU A 18 -5.72 13.25 -11.19
N THR A 19 -5.23 13.65 -12.36
CA THR A 19 -5.94 14.39 -13.40
C THR A 19 -5.97 13.60 -14.71
N CYS A 20 -6.67 14.10 -15.72
CA CYS A 20 -6.73 13.45 -17.04
C CYS A 20 -5.35 13.26 -17.71
N HIS A 21 -4.35 14.08 -17.33
CA HIS A 21 -2.98 13.96 -17.84
C HIS A 21 -2.23 12.76 -17.25
N ASP A 22 -2.63 12.29 -16.07
CA ASP A 22 -2.01 11.17 -15.37
C ASP A 22 -2.57 9.81 -15.83
N HIS A 23 -3.61 9.79 -16.68
CA HIS A 23 -4.35 8.57 -17.01
C HIS A 23 -3.48 7.42 -17.53
N GLN A 24 -2.53 7.70 -18.43
CA GLN A 24 -1.66 6.65 -18.99
C GLN A 24 -0.70 6.09 -17.95
N GLU A 25 -0.16 6.94 -17.08
CA GLU A 25 0.72 6.55 -15.98
C GLU A 25 -0.03 5.70 -14.96
N ALA A 26 -1.22 6.16 -14.56
CA ALA A 26 -2.11 5.42 -13.65
C ALA A 26 -2.54 4.06 -14.23
N LEU A 27 -2.79 3.97 -15.54
CA LEU A 27 -3.09 2.71 -16.20
C LEU A 27 -1.89 1.76 -16.21
N GLN A 28 -0.66 2.28 -16.34
CA GLN A 28 0.54 1.47 -16.25
C GLN A 28 0.77 0.97 -14.82
N ALA A 29 0.63 1.84 -13.81
CA ALA A 29 0.69 1.43 -12.40
C ALA A 29 -0.35 0.35 -12.07
N LEU A 30 -1.57 0.46 -12.61
CA LEU A 30 -2.59 -0.56 -12.46
C LEU A 30 -2.15 -1.92 -13.04
N ARG A 31 -1.47 -1.94 -14.20
CA ARG A 31 -0.94 -3.18 -14.79
C ARG A 31 0.12 -3.80 -13.91
N ASP A 32 1.05 -2.99 -13.43
CA ASP A 32 2.12 -3.42 -12.52
C ASP A 32 1.52 -4.03 -11.24
N ILE A 33 0.49 -3.39 -10.66
CA ILE A 33 -0.24 -3.89 -9.49
C ILE A 33 -0.92 -5.24 -9.76
N LEU A 34 -1.54 -5.41 -10.94
CA LEU A 34 -2.18 -6.68 -11.29
C LEU A 34 -1.15 -7.82 -11.44
N VAL A 35 0.05 -7.51 -11.96
CA VAL A 35 1.16 -8.48 -12.01
C VAL A 35 1.62 -8.82 -10.60
N LEU A 36 1.83 -7.82 -9.74
CA LEU A 36 2.15 -8.01 -8.32
C LEU A 36 1.15 -8.93 -7.62
N TYR A 37 -0.15 -8.71 -7.82
CA TYR A 37 -1.19 -9.54 -7.20
C TYR A 37 -1.14 -10.99 -7.69
N VAL A 38 -0.87 -11.21 -8.98
CA VAL A 38 -0.69 -12.55 -9.55
C VAL A 38 0.54 -13.24 -8.97
N GLU A 39 1.67 -12.54 -8.82
CA GLU A 39 2.88 -13.08 -8.19
C GLU A 39 2.64 -13.45 -6.73
N MET A 40 2.05 -12.56 -5.94
CA MET A 40 1.72 -12.82 -4.54
C MET A 40 0.79 -14.03 -4.39
N ALA A 41 -0.25 -14.12 -5.22
CA ALA A 41 -1.24 -15.20 -5.14
C ALA A 41 -0.72 -16.54 -5.68
N GLY A 42 0.04 -16.51 -6.79
CA GLY A 42 0.45 -17.71 -7.52
C GLY A 42 1.77 -18.29 -7.04
N SER A 43 2.77 -17.45 -6.78
CA SER A 43 4.14 -17.88 -6.46
C SER A 43 4.34 -18.10 -4.96
N TYR A 44 3.67 -17.30 -4.12
CA TYR A 44 3.91 -17.28 -2.67
C TYR A 44 2.69 -17.63 -1.81
N ALA A 45 1.47 -17.46 -2.36
CA ALA A 45 0.22 -17.48 -1.59
C ALA A 45 0.27 -16.54 -0.37
N GLY A 46 0.92 -15.38 -0.52
CA GLY A 46 1.25 -14.46 0.56
C GLY A 46 2.36 -13.48 0.18
N PHE A 47 3.04 -12.93 1.19
CA PHE A 47 4.27 -12.18 1.01
C PHE A 47 5.45 -13.13 0.78
N GLY A 48 6.37 -12.72 -0.08
CA GLY A 48 7.56 -13.48 -0.44
C GLY A 48 8.75 -12.55 -0.62
N HIS A 49 9.95 -13.14 -0.60
CA HIS A 49 11.17 -12.42 -0.86
C HIS A 49 11.39 -12.25 -2.38
N ALA A 50 11.80 -11.05 -2.80
CA ALA A 50 12.02 -10.65 -4.19
C ALA A 50 10.76 -10.77 -5.08
N VAL A 51 9.61 -10.33 -4.56
CA VAL A 51 8.37 -10.20 -5.34
C VAL A 51 8.50 -9.02 -6.32
N ASP A 52 8.13 -9.24 -7.58
CA ASP A 52 8.09 -8.16 -8.57
C ASP A 52 6.95 -7.18 -8.26
N THR A 53 7.31 -5.98 -7.80
CA THR A 53 6.38 -4.88 -7.50
C THR A 53 6.17 -3.93 -8.68
N GLY A 54 6.79 -4.22 -9.83
CA GLY A 54 6.73 -3.38 -11.03
C GLY A 54 7.62 -2.13 -10.95
N THR A 55 7.25 -1.11 -11.71
CA THR A 55 8.09 0.09 -11.94
C THR A 55 7.49 1.39 -11.42
N PHE A 56 6.24 1.35 -10.96
CA PHE A 56 5.54 2.51 -10.43
C PHE A 56 6.07 2.91 -9.05
N ASP A 57 5.95 4.20 -8.71
CA ASP A 57 6.22 4.69 -7.36
C ASP A 57 4.96 4.53 -6.48
N PRO A 58 4.93 3.60 -5.51
CA PRO A 58 3.74 3.36 -4.71
C PRO A 58 3.40 4.56 -3.81
N TYR A 59 4.38 5.36 -3.42
CA TYR A 59 4.12 6.54 -2.59
C TYR A 59 3.35 7.61 -3.36
N GLN A 60 3.26 7.57 -4.69
CA GLN A 60 2.42 8.49 -5.44
C GLN A 60 0.93 8.13 -5.42
N TYR A 61 0.59 6.89 -5.05
CA TYR A 61 -0.78 6.36 -5.11
C TYR A 61 -1.36 5.98 -3.75
N LEU A 62 -0.52 5.84 -2.71
CA LEU A 62 -0.89 5.42 -1.35
C LEU A 62 -2.13 6.16 -0.80
N ASP A 63 -2.12 7.49 -0.89
CA ASP A 63 -3.18 8.38 -0.41
C ASP A 63 -3.73 9.28 -1.54
N ALA A 64 -3.49 8.93 -2.80
CA ALA A 64 -3.84 9.76 -3.94
C ALA A 64 -5.35 10.04 -4.01
N GLU A 65 -5.73 11.25 -4.42
CA GLU A 65 -7.10 11.65 -4.73
C GLU A 65 -7.30 11.77 -6.24
N THR A 66 -8.56 11.87 -6.67
CA THR A 66 -8.94 12.00 -8.08
C THR A 66 -9.76 13.27 -8.28
N GLU A 67 -9.53 13.97 -9.39
CA GLU A 67 -10.48 14.98 -9.83
C GLU A 67 -11.76 14.33 -10.38
N PRO A 68 -12.94 14.98 -10.29
CA PRO A 68 -14.19 14.42 -10.82
C PRO A 68 -14.13 14.08 -12.32
N SER A 69 -13.31 14.81 -13.08
CA SER A 69 -13.07 14.57 -14.51
C SER A 69 -12.34 13.24 -14.75
N PHE A 70 -11.46 12.84 -13.83
CA PHE A 70 -10.72 11.59 -13.91
C PHE A 70 -11.65 10.39 -13.76
N GLU A 71 -12.46 10.38 -12.69
CA GLU A 71 -13.40 9.29 -12.38
C GLU A 71 -14.47 9.09 -13.45
N SER A 72 -14.95 10.18 -14.04
CA SER A 72 -16.03 10.14 -15.03
C SER A 72 -15.57 9.77 -16.43
N SER A 73 -14.29 10.00 -16.76
CA SER A 73 -13.79 9.89 -18.14
C SER A 73 -12.84 8.73 -18.37
N PHE A 74 -12.28 8.13 -17.31
CA PHE A 74 -11.24 7.11 -17.44
C PHE A 74 -11.54 5.86 -16.61
N PRO A 75 -11.35 4.65 -17.17
CA PRO A 75 -11.63 3.39 -16.49
C PRO A 75 -10.45 2.96 -15.60
N VAL A 76 -10.02 3.82 -14.67
CA VAL A 76 -8.97 3.50 -13.70
C VAL A 76 -9.60 3.42 -12.32
N ASP A 77 -9.51 2.25 -11.70
CA ASP A 77 -10.00 2.02 -10.35
C ASP A 77 -8.98 2.55 -9.34
N ILE A 78 -9.30 3.71 -8.73
CA ILE A 78 -8.42 4.38 -7.77
C ILE A 78 -8.21 3.56 -6.50
N ASP A 79 -9.19 2.75 -6.10
CA ASP A 79 -9.05 1.94 -4.91
C ASP A 79 -8.06 0.80 -5.15
N VAL A 80 -8.06 0.21 -6.34
CA VAL A 80 -7.03 -0.78 -6.73
C VAL A 80 -5.64 -0.13 -6.77
N LEU A 81 -5.51 1.11 -7.25
CA LEU A 81 -4.23 1.83 -7.21
C LEU A 81 -3.71 2.02 -5.78
N ARG A 82 -4.57 2.52 -4.88
CA ARG A 82 -4.21 2.76 -3.47
C ARG A 82 -3.87 1.44 -2.77
N GLN A 83 -4.70 0.41 -2.93
CA GLN A 83 -4.49 -0.91 -2.32
C GLN A 83 -3.22 -1.58 -2.86
N GLY A 84 -2.98 -1.52 -4.17
CA GLY A 84 -1.78 -2.03 -4.80
C GLY A 84 -0.51 -1.32 -4.35
N ALA A 85 -0.56 0.00 -4.18
CA ALA A 85 0.54 0.77 -3.64
C ALA A 85 0.92 0.35 -2.21
N VAL A 86 -0.07 0.13 -1.35
CA VAL A 86 0.18 -0.40 0.00
C VAL A 86 0.84 -1.78 -0.08
N MET A 87 0.34 -2.69 -0.93
CA MET A 87 0.93 -4.03 -1.06
C MET A 87 2.38 -3.97 -1.55
N ALA A 88 2.69 -3.10 -2.51
CA ALA A 88 4.05 -2.91 -2.99
C ALA A 88 4.99 -2.39 -1.88
N ILE A 89 4.53 -1.44 -1.06
CA ILE A 89 5.29 -0.95 0.10
C ILE A 89 5.54 -2.07 1.11
N LEU A 90 4.53 -2.90 1.40
CA LEU A 90 4.66 -4.02 2.33
C LEU A 90 5.55 -5.15 1.79
N CYS A 91 5.55 -5.40 0.47
CA CYS A 91 6.50 -6.32 -0.15
C CYS A 91 7.95 -5.81 0.03
N ARG A 92 8.18 -4.51 -0.19
CA ARG A 92 9.49 -3.91 0.07
C ARG A 92 9.90 -4.00 1.53
N LEU A 93 8.96 -3.80 2.47
CA LEU A 93 9.21 -4.01 3.91
C LEU A 93 9.62 -5.45 4.20
N TYR A 94 8.93 -6.42 3.59
CA TYR A 94 9.21 -7.83 3.75
C TYR A 94 10.61 -8.20 3.22
N ASP A 95 11.00 -7.65 2.06
CA ASP A 95 12.35 -7.82 1.52
C ASP A 95 13.41 -7.26 2.45
N ILE A 96 13.21 -6.04 2.95
CA ILE A 96 14.11 -5.43 3.93
C ILE A 96 14.25 -6.34 5.16
N TRP A 97 13.13 -6.78 5.74
CA TRP A 97 13.14 -7.69 6.89
C TRP A 97 13.89 -9.00 6.63
N CYS A 98 13.89 -9.49 5.39
CA CYS A 98 14.66 -10.67 4.99
C CYS A 98 16.15 -10.40 4.86
N ASP A 99 16.54 -9.18 4.48
CA ASP A 99 17.90 -8.85 4.07
C ASP A 99 18.75 -8.16 5.15
N VAL A 100 18.12 -7.49 6.12
CA VAL A 100 18.82 -6.66 7.11
C VAL A 100 18.89 -7.28 8.49
N GLU A 101 19.98 -7.03 9.20
CA GLU A 101 20.12 -7.41 10.62
C GLU A 101 19.34 -6.48 11.56
N ASP A 102 19.15 -5.20 11.16
CA ASP A 102 18.41 -4.20 11.93
C ASP A 102 17.24 -3.64 11.10
N PHE A 103 16.03 -4.05 11.45
CA PHE A 103 14.80 -3.66 10.75
C PHE A 103 14.56 -2.14 10.78
N ASN A 104 15.13 -1.43 11.76
CA ASN A 104 15.02 0.03 11.91
C ASN A 104 16.15 0.81 11.20
N ASP A 105 16.95 0.16 10.34
CA ASP A 105 18.02 0.83 9.61
C ASP A 105 17.52 1.83 8.54
N ALA A 106 18.45 2.41 7.78
CA ALA A 106 18.14 3.42 6.77
C ALA A 106 17.26 2.91 5.62
N SER A 107 17.20 1.60 5.38
CA SER A 107 16.42 1.00 4.28
C SER A 107 14.91 1.15 4.49
N THR A 108 14.43 1.22 5.75
CA THR A 108 13.01 1.47 6.08
C THR A 108 12.65 2.95 6.22
N SER A 109 13.59 3.87 6.00
CA SER A 109 13.40 5.31 6.24
C SER A 109 12.20 5.92 5.51
N GLU A 110 11.96 5.52 4.27
CA GLU A 110 10.85 6.02 3.46
C GLU A 110 9.49 5.53 3.97
N ILE A 111 9.41 4.26 4.40
CA ILE A 111 8.21 3.67 5.01
C ILE A 111 7.91 4.35 6.34
N ARG A 112 8.94 4.56 7.17
CA ARG A 112 8.83 5.28 8.45
C ARG A 112 8.41 6.73 8.25
N ALA A 113 8.92 7.41 7.22
CA ALA A 113 8.50 8.76 6.89
C ALA A 113 7.01 8.80 6.49
N ALA A 114 6.59 7.92 5.58
CA ALA A 114 5.18 7.82 5.18
C ALA A 114 4.26 7.53 6.38
N LEU A 115 4.68 6.66 7.30
CA LEU A 115 3.96 6.37 8.54
C LEU A 115 3.89 7.60 9.46
N ALA A 116 5.02 8.25 9.71
CA ALA A 116 5.08 9.45 10.56
C ALA A 116 4.24 10.62 10.01
N HIS A 117 4.07 10.69 8.69
CA HIS A 117 3.22 11.65 8.01
C HIS A 117 1.74 11.24 7.93
N GLY A 118 1.35 10.09 8.50
CA GLY A 118 -0.04 9.62 8.52
C GLY A 118 -0.59 9.23 7.16
N ARG A 119 0.28 8.87 6.20
CA ARG A 119 -0.14 8.57 4.81
C ARG A 119 -0.91 7.25 4.67
N PHE A 120 -0.86 6.39 5.70
CA PHE A 120 -1.61 5.13 5.76
C PHE A 120 -3.02 5.28 6.34
N TRP A 121 -3.55 6.51 6.53
CA TRP A 121 -4.84 6.75 7.19
C TRP A 121 -6.05 6.01 6.55
N ARG A 122 -5.97 5.66 5.27
CA ARG A 122 -6.99 4.85 4.56
C ARG A 122 -6.94 3.36 4.90
N PHE A 123 -5.85 2.91 5.51
CA PHE A 123 -5.49 1.53 5.80
C PHE A 123 -5.09 1.39 7.27
N PRO A 124 -6.01 1.62 8.23
CA PRO A 124 -5.70 1.68 9.66
C PRO A 124 -5.04 0.41 10.21
N GLU A 125 -5.36 -0.76 9.66
CA GLU A 125 -4.72 -2.03 10.01
C GLU A 125 -3.27 -2.12 9.54
N VAL A 126 -2.95 -1.47 8.42
CA VAL A 126 -1.56 -1.37 7.92
C VAL A 126 -0.80 -0.37 8.76
N GLU A 127 -1.40 0.79 9.06
CA GLU A 127 -0.80 1.78 9.96
C GLU A 127 -0.47 1.16 11.34
N GLN A 128 -1.39 0.37 11.88
CA GLN A 128 -1.19 -0.37 13.12
C GLN A 128 -0.05 -1.39 13.00
N LEU A 129 -0.05 -2.21 11.94
CA LEU A 129 1.00 -3.21 11.73
C LEU A 129 2.38 -2.56 11.62
N LEU A 130 2.51 -1.48 10.84
CA LEU A 130 3.77 -0.77 10.65
C LEU A 130 4.26 -0.16 11.97
N THR A 131 3.36 0.45 12.73
CA THR A 131 3.68 0.99 14.06
C THR A 131 4.24 -0.10 14.96
N GLU A 132 3.54 -1.23 15.07
CA GLU A 132 3.96 -2.35 15.90
C GLU A 132 5.27 -2.97 15.40
N ALA A 133 5.47 -3.06 14.08
CA ALA A 133 6.69 -3.61 13.49
C ALA A 133 7.91 -2.76 13.86
N PHE A 134 7.82 -1.42 13.73
CA PHE A 134 8.94 -0.54 14.08
C PHE A 134 9.20 -0.47 15.59
N GLU A 135 8.15 -0.62 16.42
CA GLU A 135 8.31 -0.74 17.88
C GLU A 135 8.97 -2.06 18.31
N ARG A 136 8.61 -3.18 17.67
CA ARG A 136 9.16 -4.51 17.95
C ARG A 136 10.58 -4.68 17.41
N ASN A 137 10.90 -4.06 16.28
CA ASN A 137 12.14 -4.26 15.53
C ASN A 137 12.42 -5.76 15.27
N PRO A 138 11.50 -6.48 14.60
CA PRO A 138 11.60 -7.93 14.44
C PRO A 138 12.85 -8.31 13.64
N SER A 139 13.58 -9.31 14.12
CA SER A 139 14.63 -9.98 13.36
C SER A 139 14.03 -10.97 12.36
N PHE A 140 14.80 -11.37 11.34
CA PHE A 140 14.34 -12.32 10.31
C PHE A 140 13.82 -13.66 10.85
N ASP A 141 14.31 -14.11 12.00
CA ASP A 141 13.88 -15.36 12.64
C ASP A 141 12.61 -15.22 13.50
N ASP A 142 12.10 -14.00 13.72
CA ASP A 142 10.82 -13.76 14.37
C ASP A 142 9.66 -13.91 13.37
N PRO A 143 8.84 -14.97 13.43
CA PRO A 143 7.76 -15.19 12.47
C PRO A 143 6.66 -14.13 12.55
N TRP A 144 6.66 -13.27 13.58
CA TRP A 144 5.61 -12.32 13.84
C TRP A 144 5.27 -11.44 12.63
N LEU A 145 6.27 -10.89 11.92
CA LEU A 145 5.99 -10.00 10.78
C LEU A 145 5.28 -10.75 9.66
N TYR A 146 5.78 -11.95 9.32
CA TYR A 146 5.15 -12.80 8.31
C TYR A 146 3.70 -13.13 8.69
N GLU A 147 3.45 -13.53 9.94
CA GLU A 147 2.11 -13.86 10.43
C GLU A 147 1.17 -12.65 10.43
N ALA A 148 1.66 -11.48 10.86
CA ALA A 148 0.90 -10.24 10.91
C ALA A 148 0.51 -9.73 9.51
N LEU A 149 1.32 -10.01 8.49
CA LEU A 149 1.05 -9.67 7.10
C LEU A 149 -0.02 -10.56 6.44
N GLN A 150 -0.23 -11.79 6.93
CA GLN A 150 -1.16 -12.74 6.30
C GLN A 150 -2.63 -12.25 6.21
N PRO A 151 -3.23 -11.65 7.25
CA PRO A 151 -4.56 -11.06 7.15
C PRO A 151 -4.64 -9.96 6.10
N ILE A 152 -3.61 -9.12 5.98
CA ILE A 152 -3.56 -8.01 5.02
C ILE A 152 -3.55 -8.55 3.58
N TYR A 153 -2.69 -9.55 3.30
CA TYR A 153 -2.68 -10.23 2.00
C TYR A 153 -4.05 -10.81 1.65
N ARG A 154 -4.73 -11.45 2.61
CA ARG A 154 -6.06 -12.03 2.38
C ARG A 154 -7.08 -10.95 1.97
N THR A 155 -7.12 -9.85 2.72
CA THR A 155 -8.06 -8.74 2.48
C THR A 155 -7.84 -8.05 1.13
N TYR A 156 -6.58 -7.79 0.75
CA TYR A 156 -6.30 -6.93 -0.41
C TYR A 156 -6.00 -7.68 -1.70
N VAL A 157 -5.46 -8.90 -1.62
CA VAL A 157 -5.05 -9.66 -2.80
C VAL A 157 -5.96 -10.87 -3.01
N ALA A 158 -6.15 -11.72 -2.00
CA ALA A 158 -6.94 -12.94 -2.18
C ALA A 158 -8.44 -12.63 -2.41
N ASP A 159 -8.99 -11.67 -1.68
CA ASP A 159 -10.39 -11.24 -1.83
C ASP A 159 -10.63 -10.50 -3.15
N TYR A 160 -9.61 -9.83 -3.71
CA TYR A 160 -9.68 -9.23 -5.04
C TYR A 160 -9.98 -10.30 -6.10
N PHE A 161 -9.22 -11.39 -6.13
CA PHE A 161 -9.45 -12.49 -7.07
C PHE A 161 -10.75 -13.25 -6.80
N THR A 162 -11.12 -13.44 -5.53
CA THR A 162 -12.40 -14.06 -5.15
C THR A 162 -13.59 -13.25 -5.68
N THR A 163 -13.54 -11.93 -5.52
CA THR A 163 -14.56 -11.01 -6.03
C THR A 163 -14.62 -11.05 -7.56
N LEU A 164 -13.47 -11.08 -8.23
CA LEU A 164 -13.41 -11.18 -9.69
C LEU A 164 -13.97 -12.52 -10.21
N GLY A 165 -13.68 -13.62 -9.52
CA GLY A 165 -14.23 -14.94 -9.81
C GLY A 165 -15.74 -15.06 -9.54
N GLY A 166 -16.23 -14.41 -8.48
CA GLY A 166 -17.65 -14.36 -8.11
C GLY A 166 -18.50 -13.44 -8.98
N LYS A 167 -17.88 -12.46 -9.67
CA LYS A 167 -18.53 -11.61 -10.70
C LYS A 167 -18.84 -12.36 -12.00
N ARG A 168 -18.51 -13.65 -12.12
CA ARG A 168 -19.10 -14.54 -13.13
C ARG A 168 -20.50 -14.97 -12.69
N ALA A 169 -21.50 -14.12 -12.95
CA ALA A 169 -22.92 -14.46 -12.96
C ALA A 169 -23.59 -13.79 -14.15
#